data_AF-A0A2V9XFC0-F1
#
_entry.id   AF-A0A2V9XFC0-F1
#
_cell.length_a   1.000
_cell.length_b   1.000
_cell.length_c   1.000
_cell.angle_alpha   90.00
_cell.angle_beta   90.00
_cell.angle_gamma   90.00
#
_symmetry.space_group_name_H-M   'P 1'
#
loop_
_entity.id
_entity.type
_entity.pdbx_description
1 polymer ?
#
loop_
_entity_poly.entity_id
_entity_poly.type
_entity_poly.pdbx_seq_one_letter_code
_entity_poly.pdbx_strand_id
1 'polypeptide(L)'
;NFFVMHGENIDRKEGRPGRGRFGTGKSAAFGIASLLRIITVHNRKRSTVELSRADIEVMTSEDPIPVRKVEKEVATDQPNGTIVEIEGVHLRSLDQAGIIHYIERHLARWPKNATVFVNNHECEFEEPPIKEVKRFRTDGETKDVLGDVELVIKVSKAPLEQDLRGVSIFSNAVWHETTLAGSENKEMAQYIFGEIEVPKLDEDKSPIAPFDVTRSMTLNPQNEIVRA
;
A
#
# COMPACT_ATOMS: atom_id res chain seq x y z
N ASN A 1 0.13 2.21 21.34
CA ASN A 1 -0.49 3.54 21.14
C ASN A 1 -0.53 3.85 19.66
N PHE A 2 -1.69 3.68 19.04
CA PHE A 2 -1.92 4.10 17.66
C PHE A 2 -2.26 5.59 17.67
N PHE A 3 -1.47 6.39 16.95
CA PHE A 3 -1.79 7.80 16.73
C PHE A 3 -2.99 7.88 15.78
N VAL A 4 -4.09 8.45 16.23
CA VAL A 4 -5.27 8.70 15.39
C VAL A 4 -5.08 10.05 14.71
N MET A 5 -4.40 10.06 13.56
CA MET A 5 -4.45 11.21 12.65
C MET A 5 -5.71 11.10 11.79
N HIS A 6 -6.78 11.79 12.20
CA HIS A 6 -7.95 11.98 11.34
C HIS A 6 -7.68 13.10 10.34
N GLY A 7 -7.36 12.74 9.10
CA GLY A 7 -7.41 13.64 7.96
C GLY A 7 -8.47 13.15 6.99
N GLU A 8 -9.55 13.91 6.80
CA GLU A 8 -10.50 13.67 5.72
C GLU A 8 -9.74 13.68 4.39
N ASN A 9 -9.85 12.61 3.58
CA ASN A 9 -9.19 12.58 2.28
C ASN A 9 -9.96 13.45 1.29
N ILE A 10 -9.49 14.70 1.12
CA ILE A 10 -10.10 15.73 0.27
C ILE A 10 -10.28 15.23 -1.17
N ASP A 11 -9.32 14.50 -1.74
CA ASP A 11 -9.44 13.97 -3.10
C ASP A 11 -10.58 12.94 -3.24
N ARG A 12 -10.80 12.10 -2.21
CA ARG A 12 -11.95 11.19 -2.17
C ARG A 12 -13.27 11.93 -2.03
N LYS A 13 -13.33 13.00 -1.23
CA LYS A 13 -14.51 13.87 -1.10
C LYS A 13 -14.86 14.54 -2.43
N GLU A 14 -13.84 14.88 -3.23
CA GLU A 14 -13.97 15.46 -4.56
C GLU A 14 -14.16 14.41 -5.68
N GLY A 15 -14.39 13.14 -5.34
CA GLY A 15 -14.67 12.08 -6.31
C GLY A 15 -13.46 11.64 -7.14
N ARG A 16 -12.23 11.96 -6.72
CA ARG A 16 -10.97 11.50 -7.31
C ARG A 16 -10.29 10.51 -6.36
N PRO A 17 -10.83 9.29 -6.18
CA PRO A 17 -10.25 8.34 -5.24
C PRO A 17 -8.85 7.92 -5.68
N GLY A 18 -7.82 8.45 -5.02
CA GLY A 18 -6.46 7.92 -5.07
C GLY A 18 -6.28 6.75 -4.09
N ARG A 19 -5.05 6.20 -4.04
CA ARG A 19 -4.72 5.11 -3.11
C ARG A 19 -4.90 5.50 -1.63
N GLY A 20 -4.83 6.77 -1.26
CA GLY A 20 -5.04 7.21 0.13
C GLY A 20 -6.49 6.94 0.60
N ARG A 21 -6.67 6.36 1.78
CA ARG A 21 -8.03 6.13 2.36
C ARG A 21 -8.23 6.84 3.69
N PHE A 22 -7.23 6.81 4.58
CA PHE A 22 -7.40 7.23 5.98
C PHE A 22 -6.56 8.45 6.40
N GLY A 23 -5.71 9.01 5.52
CA GLY A 23 -4.87 10.18 5.84
C GLY A 23 -3.69 9.90 6.79
N THR A 24 -3.56 8.67 7.30
CA THR A 24 -2.56 8.24 8.31
C THR A 24 -1.18 7.90 7.75
N GLY A 25 -0.97 7.91 6.43
CA GLY A 25 0.31 7.50 5.84
C GLY A 25 1.52 8.32 6.33
N LYS A 26 1.29 9.56 6.78
CA LYS A 26 2.32 10.43 7.34
C LYS A 26 2.79 10.00 8.74
N SER A 27 1.94 9.39 9.56
CA SER A 27 2.36 8.91 10.89
C SER A 27 3.16 7.61 10.84
N ALA A 28 3.11 6.89 9.72
CA ALA A 28 3.88 5.66 9.54
C ALA A 28 5.39 5.87 9.74
N ALA A 29 5.91 7.06 9.40
CA ALA A 29 7.31 7.41 9.62
C ALA A 29 7.73 7.28 11.10
N PHE A 30 6.87 7.63 12.05
CA PHE A 30 7.17 7.55 13.49
C PHE A 30 7.14 6.12 14.04
N GLY A 31 6.72 5.13 13.24
CA GLY A 31 6.92 3.73 13.57
C GLY A 31 8.40 3.36 13.68
N ILE A 32 9.27 4.07 12.96
CA ILE A 32 10.71 3.76 12.89
C ILE A 32 11.62 4.94 13.20
N ALA A 33 11.10 6.17 13.31
CA ALA A 33 11.90 7.38 13.36
C ALA A 33 11.37 8.44 14.34
N SER A 34 12.17 9.49 14.58
CA SER A 34 11.85 10.58 15.52
C SER A 34 11.36 11.85 14.84
N LEU A 35 11.71 12.07 13.57
CA LEU A 35 11.39 13.30 12.84
C LEU A 35 10.97 12.99 11.40
N LEU A 36 9.92 13.66 10.95
CA LEU A 36 9.47 13.70 9.56
C LEU A 36 9.60 15.13 9.05
N ARG A 37 10.43 15.35 8.03
CA ARG A 37 10.53 16.63 7.31
C ARG A 37 9.98 16.48 5.90
N ILE A 38 9.13 17.41 5.49
CA ILE A 38 8.60 17.48 4.13
C ILE A 38 9.05 18.79 3.52
N ILE A 39 9.81 18.68 2.43
CA ILE A 39 10.27 19.80 1.62
C ILE A 39 9.54 19.71 0.29
N THR A 40 8.74 20.71 -0.05
CA THR A 40 8.00 20.72 -1.32
C THR A 40 8.30 22.00 -2.09
N VAL A 41 8.53 21.84 -3.39
CA VAL A 41 8.71 22.94 -4.33
C VAL A 41 7.55 22.90 -5.32
N HIS A 42 6.82 23.99 -5.40
CA HIS A 42 5.74 24.18 -6.36
C HIS A 42 5.75 25.61 -6.87
N ASN A 43 5.73 25.78 -8.19
CA ASN A 43 5.71 27.08 -8.85
C ASN A 43 6.83 28.03 -8.36
N ARG A 44 8.06 27.50 -8.29
CA ARG A 44 9.26 28.24 -7.83
C ARG A 44 9.18 28.74 -6.39
N LYS A 45 8.35 28.12 -5.57
CA LYS A 45 8.23 28.38 -4.13
C LYS A 45 8.51 27.10 -3.36
N ARG A 46 9.46 27.16 -2.42
CA ARG A 46 9.79 26.08 -1.49
C ARG A 46 9.07 26.28 -0.17
N SER A 47 8.49 25.21 0.37
CA SER A 47 7.98 25.17 1.74
C SER A 47 8.55 23.95 2.45
N THR A 48 8.93 24.15 3.71
CA THR A 48 9.54 23.12 4.54
C THR A 48 8.78 23.03 5.84
N VAL A 49 8.26 21.85 6.14
CA VAL A 49 7.54 21.56 7.38
C VAL A 49 8.15 20.37 8.09
N GLU A 50 8.11 20.41 9.41
CA GLU A 50 8.63 19.37 10.29
C GLU A 50 7.57 18.91 11.27
N LEU A 51 7.62 17.62 11.57
CA LEU A 51 6.83 16.99 12.61
C LEU A 51 7.72 16.05 13.42
N SER A 52 7.74 16.22 14.74
CA SER A 52 8.56 15.39 15.62
C SER A 52 7.71 14.44 16.46
N ARG A 53 8.27 13.29 16.81
CA ARG A 53 7.63 12.30 17.69
C ARG A 53 7.35 12.88 19.08
N ALA A 54 8.30 13.64 19.63
CA ALA A 54 8.16 14.26 20.94
C ALA A 54 6.96 15.22 20.99
N ASP A 55 6.76 16.01 19.93
CA ASP A 55 5.61 16.92 19.84
C ASP A 55 4.28 16.16 19.84
N ILE A 56 4.23 14.97 19.25
CA ILE A 56 3.04 14.11 19.23
C ILE A 56 2.81 13.44 20.58
N GLU A 57 3.87 12.96 21.25
CA GLU A 57 3.77 12.23 22.53
C GLU A 57 3.35 13.12 23.71
N VAL A 58 3.61 14.43 23.63
CA VAL A 58 3.19 15.41 24.65
C VAL A 58 1.69 15.77 24.52
N MET A 59 1.05 15.40 23.41
CA MET A 59 -0.37 15.71 23.20
C MET A 59 -1.28 14.83 24.05
N THR A 60 -2.25 15.46 24.69
CA THR A 60 -3.22 14.81 25.58
C THR A 60 -4.68 14.97 25.11
N SER A 61 -4.92 15.69 24.00
CA SER A 61 -6.24 16.11 23.49
C SER A 61 -6.42 15.82 21.99
N GLU A 62 -7.65 16.00 21.47
CA GLU A 62 -8.00 16.01 20.04
C GLU A 62 -7.42 17.19 19.24
N ASP A 63 -6.52 17.98 19.85
CA ASP A 63 -5.96 19.16 19.22
C ASP A 63 -5.11 18.79 17.97
N PRO A 64 -5.00 19.70 16.99
CA PRO A 64 -4.20 19.45 15.80
C PRO A 64 -2.72 19.25 16.15
N ILE A 65 -2.09 18.25 15.54
CA ILE A 65 -0.66 18.01 15.73
C ILE A 65 0.14 19.24 15.29
N PRO A 66 1.03 19.78 16.16
CA PRO A 66 1.76 21.00 15.84
C PRO A 66 2.78 20.74 14.72
N VAL A 67 2.49 21.28 13.54
CA VAL A 67 3.41 21.25 12.39
C VAL A 67 4.31 22.48 12.45
N ARG A 68 5.62 22.27 12.63
CA ARG A 68 6.60 23.35 12.60
C ARG A 68 6.85 23.77 11.16
N LYS A 69 6.61 25.05 10.85
CA LYS A 69 6.87 25.65 9.54
C LYS A 69 8.28 26.24 9.55
N VAL A 70 9.24 25.51 9.00
CA VAL A 70 10.64 25.97 8.89
C VAL A 70 10.77 27.01 7.79
N GLU A 71 10.14 26.75 6.64
CA GLU A 71 10.08 27.68 5.52
C GLU A 71 8.66 27.72 4.95
N LYS A 72 8.19 28.90 4.56
CA LYS A 72 6.89 29.08 3.92
C LYS A 72 7.05 29.88 2.64
N GLU A 73 6.79 29.23 1.51
CA GLU A 73 6.78 29.84 0.18
C GLU A 73 8.02 30.69 -0.17
N VAL A 74 9.21 30.23 0.22
CA VAL A 74 10.47 30.90 -0.09
C VAL A 74 10.76 30.75 -1.58
N ALA A 75 11.12 31.83 -2.27
CA ALA A 75 11.46 31.79 -3.69
C ALA A 75 12.66 30.85 -3.94
N THR A 76 12.58 30.02 -4.98
CA THR A 76 13.63 29.06 -5.33
C THR A 76 13.69 28.82 -6.84
N ASP A 77 14.86 28.43 -7.32
CA ASP A 77 15.14 27.95 -8.69
C ASP A 77 15.08 26.41 -8.81
N GLN A 78 14.86 25.70 -7.69
CA GLN A 78 14.72 24.25 -7.69
C GLN A 78 13.51 23.80 -8.51
N PRO A 79 13.57 22.61 -9.15
CA PRO A 79 12.44 22.06 -9.89
C PRO A 79 11.28 21.69 -8.96
N ASN A 80 10.07 21.61 -9.54
CA ASN A 80 8.90 21.13 -8.80
C ASN A 80 9.11 19.69 -8.31
N GLY A 81 8.71 19.42 -7.07
CA GLY A 81 8.84 18.09 -6.47
C GLY A 81 8.65 18.13 -4.96
N THR A 82 8.65 16.94 -4.35
CA THR A 82 8.57 16.80 -2.89
C THR A 82 9.65 15.83 -2.44
N ILE A 83 10.43 16.24 -1.45
CA ILE A 83 11.38 15.41 -0.72
C ILE A 83 10.78 15.14 0.66
N VAL A 84 10.78 13.87 1.06
CA VAL A 84 10.36 13.43 2.38
C VAL A 84 11.58 12.85 3.08
N GLU A 85 11.98 13.47 4.18
CA GLU A 85 13.11 13.03 4.99
C GLU A 85 12.59 12.43 6.29
N ILE A 86 13.08 11.23 6.61
CA ILE A 86 12.75 10.48 7.83
C ILE A 86 14.04 10.37 8.64
N GLU A 87 14.10 11.05 9.78
CA GLU A 87 15.32 11.22 10.58
C GLU A 87 15.20 10.63 11.98
N GLY A 88 16.36 10.31 12.57
CA GLY A 88 16.42 9.65 13.88
C GLY A 88 15.86 8.24 13.82
N VAL A 89 16.23 7.48 12.78
CA VAL A 89 15.79 6.09 12.57
C VAL A 89 16.30 5.20 13.70
N HIS A 90 15.38 4.48 14.35
CA HIS A 90 15.63 3.59 15.49
C HIS A 90 15.89 2.13 15.08
N LEU A 91 15.88 1.83 13.78
CA LEU A 91 16.22 0.52 13.25
C LEU A 91 17.72 0.27 13.34
N ARG A 92 18.10 -0.94 13.76
CA ARG A 92 19.52 -1.35 13.82
C ARG A 92 20.14 -1.53 12.44
N SER A 93 19.34 -1.96 11.47
CA SER A 93 19.72 -2.18 10.09
C SER A 93 18.51 -2.02 9.17
N LEU A 94 18.76 -1.72 7.90
CA LEU A 94 17.75 -1.71 6.85
C LEU A 94 17.93 -2.97 6.00
N ASP A 95 16.88 -3.76 5.87
CA ASP A 95 16.84 -4.87 4.92
C ASP A 95 16.53 -4.34 3.52
N GLN A 96 17.57 -3.89 2.82
CA GLN A 96 17.42 -3.33 1.48
C GLN A 96 16.82 -4.33 0.49
N ALA A 97 17.18 -5.61 0.59
CA ALA A 97 16.66 -6.65 -0.30
C ALA A 97 15.16 -6.85 -0.09
N GLY A 98 14.72 -6.97 1.17
CA GLY A 98 13.29 -7.05 1.51
C GLY A 98 12.50 -5.81 1.07
N ILE A 99 13.08 -4.60 1.19
CA ILE A 99 12.45 -3.36 0.73
C ILE A 99 12.27 -3.35 -0.79
N ILE A 100 13.31 -3.71 -1.55
CA ILE A 100 13.26 -3.82 -3.01
C ILE A 100 12.17 -4.81 -3.41
N HIS A 101 12.21 -6.02 -2.85
CA HIS A 101 11.23 -7.07 -3.16
C HIS A 101 9.79 -6.62 -2.87
N TYR A 102 9.59 -5.97 -1.73
CA TYR A 102 8.28 -5.42 -1.36
C TYR A 102 7.79 -4.37 -2.35
N ILE A 103 8.65 -3.44 -2.78
CA ILE A 103 8.32 -2.38 -3.75
C ILE A 103 8.01 -2.98 -5.11
N GLU A 104 8.85 -3.88 -5.62
CA GLU A 104 8.68 -4.51 -6.94
C GLU A 104 7.32 -5.22 -7.05
N ARG A 105 6.91 -5.95 -6.02
CA ARG A 105 5.57 -6.55 -5.97
C ARG A 105 4.43 -5.53 -6.08
N HIS A 106 4.59 -4.35 -5.47
CA HIS A 106 3.61 -3.26 -5.57
C HIS A 106 3.58 -2.63 -6.96
N LEU A 107 4.67 -2.70 -7.71
CA LEU A 107 4.77 -2.16 -9.06
C LEU A 107 4.05 -3.01 -10.10
N ALA A 108 3.73 -4.28 -9.81
CA ALA A 108 3.04 -5.19 -10.73
C ALA A 108 1.77 -4.59 -11.36
N ARG A 109 1.01 -3.81 -10.58
CA ARG A 109 -0.22 -3.12 -11.02
C ARG A 109 -0.10 -1.59 -11.01
N TRP A 110 1.10 -1.06 -10.78
CA TRP A 110 1.31 0.39 -10.81
C TRP A 110 1.27 0.88 -12.27
N PRO A 111 0.61 2.00 -12.57
CA PRO A 111 0.70 2.60 -13.90
C PRO A 111 2.18 2.87 -14.21
N LYS A 112 2.69 2.42 -15.36
CA LYS A 112 4.12 2.55 -15.74
C LYS A 112 4.53 4.00 -16.09
N ASN A 113 4.02 4.98 -15.35
CA ASN A 113 4.26 6.40 -15.48
C ASN A 113 5.19 6.95 -14.38
N ALA A 114 5.76 6.07 -13.56
CA ALA A 114 6.75 6.40 -12.55
C ALA A 114 7.84 5.33 -12.55
N THR A 115 9.08 5.78 -12.39
CA THR A 115 10.23 4.90 -12.13
C THR A 115 10.60 5.00 -10.67
N VAL A 116 10.82 3.87 -10.02
CA VAL A 116 11.12 3.80 -8.59
C VAL A 116 12.53 3.25 -8.40
N PHE A 117 13.33 3.95 -7.61
CA PHE A 117 14.68 3.54 -7.27
C PHE A 117 14.81 3.32 -5.77
N VAL A 118 15.51 2.26 -5.37
CA VAL A 118 16.03 2.07 -4.02
C VAL A 118 17.54 2.17 -4.10
N ASN A 119 18.10 3.26 -3.58
CA ASN A 119 19.48 3.64 -3.80
C ASN A 119 19.79 3.71 -5.31
N ASN A 120 20.57 2.74 -5.82
CA ASN A 120 20.99 2.67 -7.22
C ASN A 120 20.28 1.53 -7.99
N HIS A 121 19.33 0.84 -7.36
CA HIS A 121 18.56 -0.25 -7.97
C HIS A 121 17.24 0.29 -8.52
N GLU A 122 17.00 0.11 -9.82
CA GLU A 122 15.69 0.37 -10.45
C GLU A 122 14.76 -0.78 -10.10
N CYS A 123 13.71 -0.50 -9.34
CA CYS A 123 12.72 -1.51 -8.97
C CYS A 123 11.81 -1.81 -10.17
N GLU A 124 11.83 -3.05 -10.63
CA GLU A 124 10.93 -3.55 -11.65
C GLU A 124 10.24 -4.84 -11.19
N PHE A 125 8.95 -4.97 -11.50
CA PHE A 125 8.28 -6.24 -11.31
C PHE A 125 8.57 -7.17 -12.48
N GLU A 126 9.31 -8.25 -12.24
CA GLU A 126 9.47 -9.34 -13.19
C GLU A 126 8.44 -10.44 -12.89
N GLU A 127 7.55 -10.70 -13.85
CA GLU A 127 6.57 -11.76 -13.72
C GLU A 127 7.24 -13.14 -13.85
N PRO A 128 6.98 -14.09 -12.92
CA PRO A 128 7.56 -15.42 -13.02
C PRO A 128 7.21 -16.14 -14.33
N PRO A 129 8.10 -17.00 -14.87
CA PRO A 129 7.86 -17.68 -16.13
C PRO A 129 6.65 -18.61 -16.05
N ILE A 130 5.64 -18.34 -16.87
CA ILE A 130 4.36 -19.05 -16.85
C ILE A 130 4.42 -20.34 -17.68
N LYS A 131 3.98 -21.45 -17.09
CA LYS A 131 3.70 -22.71 -17.77
C LYS A 131 2.26 -22.80 -18.27
N GLU A 132 1.31 -22.39 -17.42
CA GLU A 132 -0.13 -22.53 -17.69
C GLU A 132 -0.90 -21.37 -17.06
N VAL A 133 -2.00 -20.96 -17.68
CA VAL A 133 -2.94 -19.95 -17.16
C VAL A 133 -4.36 -20.51 -17.20
N LYS A 134 -5.08 -20.36 -16.09
CA LYS A 134 -6.51 -20.64 -15.97
C LYS A 134 -7.24 -19.38 -15.54
N ARG A 135 -8.38 -19.12 -16.18
CA ARG A 135 -9.23 -17.97 -15.90
C ARG A 135 -10.59 -18.45 -15.42
N PHE A 136 -11.08 -17.87 -14.35
CA PHE A 136 -12.36 -18.18 -13.75
C PHE A 136 -13.12 -16.87 -13.61
N ARG A 137 -14.25 -16.76 -14.30
CA ARG A 137 -15.12 -15.59 -14.19
C ARG A 137 -16.27 -15.94 -13.27
N THR A 138 -16.64 -15.01 -12.41
CA THR A 138 -17.77 -15.19 -11.49
C THR A 138 -19.07 -15.45 -12.22
N ASP A 139 -19.87 -16.38 -11.69
CA ASP A 139 -21.24 -16.68 -12.08
C ASP A 139 -22.12 -16.84 -10.83
N GLY A 140 -23.44 -17.00 -11.05
CA GLY A 140 -24.43 -17.26 -10.00
C GLY A 140 -24.33 -16.34 -8.78
N GLU A 141 -24.46 -16.94 -7.59
CA GLU A 141 -24.41 -16.24 -6.30
C GLU A 141 -23.07 -15.51 -6.07
N THR A 142 -21.94 -16.06 -6.54
CA THR A 142 -20.63 -15.42 -6.41
C THR A 142 -20.57 -14.11 -7.19
N LYS A 143 -21.19 -14.05 -8.38
CA LYS A 143 -21.31 -12.80 -9.15
C LYS A 143 -22.17 -11.76 -8.43
N ASP A 144 -23.22 -12.19 -7.73
CA ASP A 144 -24.06 -11.27 -6.95
C ASP A 144 -23.27 -10.63 -5.80
N VAL A 145 -22.42 -11.42 -5.13
CA VAL A 145 -21.58 -10.95 -4.02
C VAL A 145 -20.38 -10.14 -4.53
N LEU A 146 -19.52 -10.71 -5.37
CA LEU A 146 -18.24 -10.10 -5.79
C LEU A 146 -18.36 -9.13 -6.97
N GLY A 147 -19.43 -9.22 -7.75
CA GLY A 147 -19.56 -8.52 -9.03
C GLY A 147 -19.00 -9.35 -10.18
N ASP A 148 -18.90 -8.75 -11.37
CA ASP A 148 -18.33 -9.40 -12.55
C ASP A 148 -16.80 -9.30 -12.53
N VAL A 149 -16.16 -10.27 -11.87
CA VAL A 149 -14.70 -10.32 -11.69
C VAL A 149 -14.09 -11.57 -12.30
N GLU A 150 -12.81 -11.50 -12.66
CA GLU A 150 -12.05 -12.62 -13.21
C GLU A 150 -10.86 -12.95 -12.29
N LEU A 151 -10.84 -14.18 -11.80
CA LEU A 151 -9.68 -14.78 -11.14
C LEU A 151 -8.76 -15.37 -12.19
N VAL A 152 -7.49 -14.97 -12.15
CA VAL A 152 -6.44 -15.51 -13.02
C VAL A 152 -5.48 -16.31 -12.16
N ILE A 153 -5.47 -17.64 -12.33
CA ILE A 153 -4.50 -18.54 -11.72
C ILE A 153 -3.45 -18.91 -12.75
N LYS A 154 -2.19 -18.75 -12.39
CA LYS A 154 -1.00 -19.05 -13.19
C LYS A 154 -0.20 -20.16 -12.50
N VAL A 155 0.38 -21.03 -13.31
CA VAL A 155 1.32 -22.07 -12.86
C VAL A 155 2.70 -21.70 -13.37
N SER A 156 3.66 -21.53 -12.46
CA SER A 156 5.05 -21.24 -12.81
C SER A 156 5.77 -22.46 -13.39
N LYS A 157 6.77 -22.22 -14.25
CA LYS A 157 7.66 -23.27 -14.77
C LYS A 157 8.63 -23.81 -13.71
N ALA A 158 8.84 -23.08 -12.61
CA ALA A 158 9.73 -23.44 -11.51
C ALA A 158 9.10 -23.10 -10.15
N PRO A 159 9.54 -23.73 -9.04
CA PRO A 159 9.10 -23.35 -7.70
C PRO A 159 9.33 -21.85 -7.47
N LEU A 160 8.33 -21.18 -6.91
CA LEU A 160 8.37 -19.78 -6.56
C LEU A 160 8.91 -19.59 -5.15
N GLU A 161 9.51 -18.44 -4.88
CA GLU A 161 9.79 -18.00 -3.51
C GLU A 161 8.49 -17.76 -2.74
N GLN A 162 8.54 -17.84 -1.42
CA GLN A 162 7.34 -17.79 -0.56
C GLN A 162 6.47 -16.57 -0.86
N ASP A 163 7.08 -15.42 -1.08
CA ASP A 163 6.41 -14.15 -1.32
C ASP A 163 5.71 -14.06 -2.68
N LEU A 164 6.13 -14.86 -3.67
CA LEU A 164 5.51 -14.89 -4.99
C LEU A 164 4.43 -15.97 -5.14
N ARG A 165 4.23 -16.80 -4.10
CA ARG A 165 3.20 -17.85 -4.10
C ARG A 165 1.84 -17.28 -3.74
N GLY A 166 0.82 -17.84 -4.37
CA GLY A 166 -0.58 -17.54 -4.07
C GLY A 166 -1.21 -16.48 -4.98
N VAL A 167 -2.47 -16.21 -4.72
CA VAL A 167 -3.29 -15.29 -5.50
C VAL A 167 -3.26 -13.94 -4.80
N SER A 168 -2.78 -12.91 -5.49
CA SER A 168 -2.81 -11.53 -5.03
C SER A 168 -4.21 -10.94 -5.22
N ILE A 169 -4.80 -10.45 -4.14
CA ILE A 169 -6.14 -9.85 -4.14
C ILE A 169 -5.98 -8.33 -4.16
N PHE A 170 -6.59 -7.70 -5.16
CA PHE A 170 -6.57 -6.26 -5.38
C PHE A 170 -7.96 -5.66 -5.28
N SER A 171 -8.01 -4.37 -4.93
CA SER A 171 -9.20 -3.54 -5.04
C SER A 171 -8.80 -2.13 -5.49
N ASN A 172 -9.34 -1.69 -6.62
CA ASN A 172 -8.96 -0.47 -7.33
C ASN A 172 -7.43 -0.35 -7.50
N ALA A 173 -6.78 -1.43 -7.94
CA ALA A 173 -5.31 -1.56 -8.08
C ALA A 173 -4.50 -1.41 -6.76
N VAL A 174 -5.17 -1.42 -5.61
CA VAL A 174 -4.53 -1.52 -4.30
C VAL A 174 -4.41 -2.99 -3.94
N TRP A 175 -3.18 -3.45 -3.69
CA TRP A 175 -2.94 -4.79 -3.17
C TRP A 175 -3.38 -4.89 -1.71
N HIS A 176 -4.15 -5.93 -1.38
CA HIS A 176 -4.70 -6.16 -0.04
C HIS A 176 -4.17 -7.41 0.64
N GLU A 177 -3.93 -8.49 -0.09
CA GLU A 177 -3.42 -9.75 0.47
C GLU A 177 -2.86 -10.63 -0.65
N THR A 178 -1.94 -11.54 -0.35
CA THR A 178 -1.66 -12.70 -1.21
C THR A 178 -1.91 -13.97 -0.40
N THR A 179 -2.75 -14.87 -0.93
CA THR A 179 -3.19 -16.06 -0.18
C THR A 179 -3.18 -17.31 -1.06
N LEU A 180 -2.96 -18.46 -0.43
CA LEU A 180 -3.14 -19.78 -1.06
C LEU A 180 -4.53 -20.35 -0.78
N ALA A 181 -5.40 -19.59 -0.10
CA ALA A 181 -6.79 -19.95 0.20
C ALA A 181 -6.92 -21.36 0.82
N GLY A 182 -6.05 -21.69 1.78
CA GLY A 182 -6.07 -23.00 2.46
C GLY A 182 -5.23 -24.09 1.77
N SER A 183 -4.50 -23.74 0.71
CA SER A 183 -3.65 -24.67 -0.04
C SER A 183 -2.18 -24.69 0.42
N GLU A 184 -1.85 -24.07 1.56
CA GLU A 184 -0.47 -23.80 2.01
C GLU A 184 0.36 -25.08 2.14
N ASN A 185 -0.27 -26.19 2.55
CA ASN A 185 0.38 -27.48 2.78
C ASN A 185 0.27 -28.45 1.58
N LYS A 186 -0.19 -27.97 0.41
CA LYS A 186 -0.31 -28.81 -0.79
C LYS A 186 1.03 -28.87 -1.53
N GLU A 187 1.43 -30.06 -1.97
CA GLU A 187 2.73 -30.35 -2.61
C GLU A 187 3.08 -29.41 -3.78
N MET A 188 2.08 -29.00 -4.56
CA MET A 188 2.27 -28.16 -5.76
C MET A 188 1.95 -26.68 -5.55
N ALA A 189 1.61 -26.25 -4.32
CA ALA A 189 1.26 -24.86 -4.04
C ALA A 189 2.41 -23.88 -4.34
N GLN A 190 3.66 -24.33 -4.25
CA GLN A 190 4.84 -23.52 -4.55
C GLN A 190 4.96 -23.11 -6.03
N TYR A 191 4.14 -23.64 -6.93
CA TYR A 191 4.10 -23.24 -8.34
C TYR A 191 2.93 -22.31 -8.66
N ILE A 192 2.01 -22.12 -7.71
CA ILE A 192 0.77 -21.38 -7.94
C ILE A 192 1.01 -19.91 -7.62
N PHE A 193 0.66 -19.07 -8.57
CA PHE A 193 0.53 -17.64 -8.35
C PHE A 193 -0.65 -17.11 -9.16
N GLY A 194 -1.09 -15.90 -8.89
CA GLY A 194 -2.24 -15.38 -9.62
C GLY A 194 -2.72 -14.08 -9.05
N GLU A 195 -3.86 -13.65 -9.53
CA GLU A 195 -4.43 -12.38 -9.12
C GLU A 195 -5.93 -12.34 -9.37
N ILE A 196 -6.60 -11.50 -8.58
CA ILE A 196 -8.00 -11.14 -8.73
C ILE A 196 -8.17 -9.67 -8.34
N GLU A 197 -8.98 -8.95 -9.11
CA GLU A 197 -9.36 -7.55 -8.86
C GLU A 197 -10.82 -7.52 -8.42
N VAL A 198 -11.08 -7.10 -7.19
CA VAL A 198 -12.40 -7.10 -6.55
C VAL A 198 -12.74 -5.69 -6.05
N PRO A 199 -13.21 -4.78 -6.92
CA PRO A 199 -13.49 -3.39 -6.55
C PRO A 199 -14.48 -3.23 -5.39
N LYS A 200 -15.42 -4.19 -5.25
CA LYS A 200 -16.42 -4.18 -4.18
C LYS A 200 -15.82 -4.23 -2.77
N LEU A 201 -14.60 -4.75 -2.60
CA LEU A 201 -13.90 -4.69 -1.31
C LEU A 201 -13.71 -3.25 -0.81
N ASP A 202 -13.52 -2.29 -1.72
CA ASP A 202 -13.37 -0.88 -1.33
C ASP A 202 -14.71 -0.20 -1.04
N GLU A 203 -15.79 -0.69 -1.65
CA GLU A 203 -17.15 -0.17 -1.55
C GLU A 203 -17.93 -0.75 -0.35
N ASP A 204 -17.43 -1.84 0.25
CA ASP A 204 -18.05 -2.52 1.39
C ASP A 204 -18.22 -1.57 2.59
N LYS A 205 -19.46 -1.53 3.11
CA LYS A 205 -19.86 -0.75 4.29
C LYS A 205 -20.46 -1.65 5.38
N SER A 206 -20.19 -2.94 5.32
CA SER A 206 -20.70 -3.89 6.30
C SER A 206 -20.08 -3.62 7.69
N PRO A 207 -20.73 -4.04 8.78
CA PRO A 207 -20.19 -3.86 10.13
C PRO A 207 -18.82 -4.53 10.34
N ILE A 208 -18.59 -5.65 9.64
CA ILE A 208 -17.33 -6.38 9.66
C ILE A 208 -16.53 -5.96 8.44
N ALA A 209 -15.67 -4.95 8.60
CA ALA A 209 -14.87 -4.42 7.51
C ALA A 209 -13.95 -5.50 6.88
N PRO A 210 -13.76 -5.48 5.54
CA PRO A 210 -12.94 -6.47 4.83
C PRO A 210 -11.44 -6.34 5.13
N PHE A 211 -10.98 -5.20 5.65
CA PHE A 211 -9.59 -4.98 6.07
C PHE A 211 -9.55 -3.79 7.04
N ASP A 212 -8.49 -3.75 7.85
CA ASP A 212 -8.28 -2.69 8.82
C ASP A 212 -7.66 -1.42 8.21
N VAL A 213 -7.57 -0.36 9.02
CA VAL A 213 -6.96 0.93 8.63
C VAL A 213 -5.43 0.88 8.58
N THR A 214 -4.82 -0.18 9.12
CA THR A 214 -3.36 -0.34 9.23
C THR A 214 -2.73 -0.84 7.94
N ARG A 215 -3.53 -1.35 7.00
CA ARG A 215 -3.05 -1.98 5.75
C ARG A 215 -2.08 -3.11 6.05
N SER A 216 -2.47 -3.98 6.96
CA SER A 216 -1.73 -5.16 7.41
C SER A 216 -1.43 -6.18 6.30
N MET A 217 -1.90 -5.95 5.07
CA MET A 217 -1.84 -6.89 3.94
C MET A 217 -2.55 -8.21 4.24
N THR A 218 -3.65 -8.14 4.98
CA THR A 218 -4.47 -9.28 5.35
C THR A 218 -5.94 -8.86 5.30
N LEU A 219 -6.75 -9.63 4.58
CA LEU A 219 -8.20 -9.45 4.57
C LEU A 219 -8.82 -10.11 5.79
N ASN A 220 -9.99 -9.62 6.18
CA ASN A 220 -10.75 -10.16 7.30
C ASN A 220 -11.62 -11.33 6.84
N PRO A 221 -11.31 -12.59 7.20
CA PRO A 221 -12.05 -13.75 6.73
C PRO A 221 -13.49 -13.84 7.28
N GLN A 222 -13.85 -12.99 8.26
CA GLN A 222 -15.22 -12.89 8.78
C GLN A 222 -16.12 -11.99 7.90
N ASN A 223 -15.54 -11.20 6.99
CA ASN A 223 -16.32 -10.39 6.06
C ASN A 223 -16.90 -11.28 4.94
N GLU A 224 -18.14 -10.99 4.53
CA GLU A 224 -18.87 -11.80 3.56
C GLU A 224 -18.23 -11.78 2.16
N ILE A 225 -17.79 -10.61 1.69
CA ILE A 225 -17.11 -10.45 0.39
C ILE A 225 -15.77 -11.18 0.40
N VAL A 226 -15.03 -11.12 1.50
CA VAL A 226 -13.73 -11.82 1.62
C VAL A 226 -13.89 -13.34 1.60
N ARG A 227 -15.01 -13.86 2.13
CA ARG A 227 -15.29 -15.30 2.19
C ARG A 227 -15.78 -15.88 0.85
N ALA A 228 -16.45 -15.08 0.03
CA ALA A 228 -17.04 -15.48 -1.25
C ALA A 228 -15.98 -15.69 -2.34
#